data_AF-A0A6B0X7C2-F1
#
_entry.id   AF-A0A6B0X7C2-F1
#
_cell.length_a   1.000
_cell.length_b   1.000
_cell.length_c   1.000
_cell.angle_alpha   90.00
_cell.angle_beta   90.00
_cell.angle_gamma   90.00
#
_symmetry.space_group_name_H-M   'P 1'
#
loop_
_entity.id
_entity.type
_entity.pdbx_description
1 polymer ?
#
loop_
_entity_poly.entity_id
_entity_poly.type
_entity_poly.pdbx_seq_one_letter_code
_entity_poly.pdbx_strand_id
1 'polypeptide(L)'
;MRIITSALTLTEVIKIKGQQPLPQSKEETIKDFFEQEFIGIVNVDRRTAECARDLIWRYPHLNPKDSIHVATALLTEGIDVLHTFDDDLLRLDGQLEDPPLRISTPDIPDQLPIPFA
;
A
#
# COMPACT_ATOMS: atom_id res chain seq x y z
N MET A 1 0.16 -16.35 -6.48
CA MET A 1 -0.24 -15.26 -5.57
C MET A 1 0.46 -14.00 -6.04
N ARG A 2 -0.24 -12.87 -6.15
CA ARG A 2 0.33 -11.60 -6.62
C ARG A 2 0.05 -10.53 -5.58
N ILE A 3 1.06 -9.75 -5.23
CA ILE A 3 0.97 -8.61 -4.31
C ILE A 3 0.94 -7.37 -5.17
N ILE A 4 -0.07 -6.53 -4.99
CA ILE A 4 -0.20 -5.26 -5.71
C ILE A 4 0.09 -4.11 -4.77
N THR A 5 0.83 -3.11 -5.25
CA THR A 5 1.08 -1.88 -4.52
C THR A 5 1.07 -0.68 -5.46
N SER A 6 0.83 0.52 -4.92
CA SER A 6 0.91 1.73 -5.72
C SER A 6 2.36 2.13 -5.98
N ALA A 7 2.61 2.84 -7.08
CA ALA A 7 3.93 3.40 -7.38
C ALA A 7 4.42 4.40 -6.31
N LEU A 8 3.53 4.92 -5.47
CA LEU A 8 3.89 5.76 -4.33
C LEU A 8 4.80 5.00 -3.35
N THR A 9 4.59 3.69 -3.17
CA THR A 9 5.35 2.83 -2.26
C THR A 9 6.85 2.87 -2.54
N LEU A 10 7.24 3.01 -3.82
CA LEU A 10 8.65 3.10 -4.25
C LEU A 10 9.42 4.23 -3.55
N THR A 11 8.73 5.32 -3.21
CA THR A 11 9.33 6.47 -2.51
C THR A 11 9.01 6.49 -1.02
N GLU A 12 7.87 5.90 -0.65
CA GLU A 12 7.38 5.90 0.73
C GLU A 12 8.27 5.07 1.66
N VAL A 13 8.74 3.90 1.19
CA VAL A 13 9.54 2.97 2.00
C VAL A 13 10.84 3.58 2.53
N ILE A 14 11.35 4.64 1.90
CA ILE A 14 12.54 5.36 2.32
C ILE A 14 12.30 6.11 3.65
N LYS A 15 11.07 6.58 3.88
CA LYS A 15 10.70 7.44 5.01
C LYS A 15 9.61 6.77 5.85
N ILE A 16 10.05 5.88 6.74
CA ILE A 16 9.17 5.20 7.69
C ILE A 16 8.76 6.17 8.80
N LYS A 17 7.45 6.24 9.10
CA LYS A 17 6.88 7.11 10.14
C LYS A 17 7.51 6.80 11.50
N GLY A 18 8.03 7.82 12.17
CA GLY A 18 8.63 7.67 13.50
C GLY A 18 10.03 7.06 13.53
N GLN A 19 10.64 6.77 12.38
CA GLN A 19 12.00 6.22 12.29
C GLN A 19 12.92 7.15 11.49
N GLN A 20 14.23 6.90 11.59
CA GLN A 20 15.19 7.56 10.70
C GLN A 20 14.99 7.07 9.27
N PRO A 21 15.13 7.94 8.26
CA PRO A 21 15.12 7.53 6.86
C PRO A 21 16.14 6.42 6.61
N LEU A 22 15.80 5.49 5.70
CA LEU A 22 16.72 4.43 5.31
C LEU A 22 17.98 5.04 4.67
N PRO A 23 19.17 4.51 4.97
CA PRO A 23 20.40 4.96 4.33
C PRO A 23 20.43 4.54 2.85
N GLN A 24 21.12 5.31 2.01
CA GLN A 24 21.26 5.01 0.58
C GLN A 24 21.87 3.62 0.31
N SER A 25 22.61 3.06 1.26
CA SER A 25 23.15 1.69 1.16
C SER A 25 22.09 0.60 1.06
N LYS A 26 20.80 0.91 1.31
CA LYS A 26 19.67 -0.01 1.15
C LYS A 26 18.97 0.08 -0.21
N GLU A 27 19.41 0.98 -1.09
CA GLU A 27 18.77 1.19 -2.41
C GLU A 27 18.69 -0.10 -3.24
N GLU A 28 19.79 -0.85 -3.33
CA GLU A 28 19.82 -2.11 -4.10
C GLU A 28 18.85 -3.14 -3.53
N THR A 29 18.79 -3.29 -2.20
CA THR A 29 17.82 -4.17 -1.54
C THR A 29 16.37 -3.75 -1.81
N ILE A 30 16.08 -2.44 -1.82
CA ILE A 30 14.73 -1.94 -2.12
C ILE A 30 14.37 -2.24 -3.57
N LYS A 31 15.30 -1.97 -4.50
CA LYS A 31 15.12 -2.25 -5.92
C LYS A 31 14.87 -3.73 -6.18
N ASP A 32 15.73 -4.61 -5.65
CA ASP A 32 15.63 -6.06 -5.81
C ASP A 32 14.31 -6.62 -5.27
N PHE A 33 13.77 -6.01 -4.20
CA PHE A 33 12.48 -6.37 -3.64
C PHE A 33 11.34 -6.03 -4.60
N PHE A 34 11.31 -4.82 -5.18
CA PHE A 34 10.26 -4.41 -6.12
C PHE A 34 10.37 -5.05 -7.51
N GLU A 35 11.52 -5.60 -7.88
CA GLU A 35 11.73 -6.34 -9.13
C GLU A 35 11.27 -7.81 -9.07
N GLN A 36 10.81 -8.29 -7.91
CA GLN A 36 10.27 -9.65 -7.78
C GLN A 36 8.99 -9.84 -8.62
N GLU A 37 8.90 -10.96 -9.34
CA GLU A 37 7.79 -11.25 -10.27
C GLU A 37 6.40 -11.27 -9.60
N PHE A 38 6.35 -11.57 -8.30
CA PHE A 38 5.10 -11.61 -7.54
C PHE A 38 4.62 -10.21 -7.09
N ILE A 39 5.42 -9.15 -7.27
CA ILE A 39 5.04 -7.77 -6.95
C ILE A 39 4.60 -7.05 -8.24
N GLY A 40 3.34 -6.58 -8.25
CA GLY A 40 2.82 -5.69 -9.27
C GLY A 40 2.76 -4.26 -8.78
N ILE A 41 3.31 -3.33 -9.56
CA ILE A 41 3.26 -1.90 -9.28
C ILE A 41 2.20 -1.25 -10.16
N VAL A 42 1.27 -0.51 -9.54
CA VAL A 42 0.23 0.26 -10.24
C VAL A 42 0.60 1.73 -10.24
N ASN A 43 0.63 2.35 -11.42
CA ASN A 43 0.92 3.78 -11.55
C ASN A 43 -0.16 4.64 -10.89
N VAL A 44 0.28 5.72 -10.24
CA VAL A 44 -0.62 6.75 -9.73
C VAL A 44 -0.88 7.74 -10.84
N ASP A 45 -2.04 7.64 -11.47
CA ASP A 45 -2.48 8.56 -12.50
C ASP A 45 -3.51 9.56 -11.95
N ARG A 46 -4.07 10.38 -12.85
CA ARG A 46 -5.11 11.36 -12.50
C ARG A 46 -6.35 10.70 -11.89
N ARG A 47 -6.79 9.55 -12.40
CA ARG A 47 -7.98 8.85 -11.92
C ARG A 47 -7.76 8.37 -10.49
N THR A 48 -6.59 7.79 -10.21
CA THR A 48 -6.20 7.40 -8.85
C THR A 48 -6.15 8.59 -7.91
N ALA A 49 -5.56 9.71 -8.34
CA ALA A 49 -5.46 10.92 -7.52
C ALA A 49 -6.83 11.58 -7.23
N GLU A 50 -7.72 11.63 -8.21
CA GLU A 50 -9.07 12.17 -8.03
C GLU A 50 -9.91 11.28 -7.10
N CYS A 51 -9.84 9.96 -7.26
CA CYS A 51 -10.47 9.01 -6.34
C CYS A 51 -9.93 9.14 -4.91
N ALA A 52 -8.61 9.25 -4.75
CA ALA A 52 -7.98 9.46 -3.45
C ALA A 52 -8.45 10.77 -2.79
N ARG A 53 -8.56 11.86 -3.58
CA ARG A 53 -9.11 13.13 -3.07
C ARG A 53 -10.54 12.98 -2.56
N ASP A 54 -11.37 12.24 -3.28
CA ASP A 54 -12.76 12.00 -2.87
C ASP A 54 -12.86 11.10 -1.62
N LEU A 55 -11.91 10.17 -1.43
CA LEU A 55 -11.78 9.41 -0.19
C LEU A 55 -11.45 10.30 1.01
N ILE A 56 -10.52 11.26 0.87
CA ILE A 56 -10.16 12.19 1.95
C ILE A 56 -11.37 13.01 2.40
N TRP A 57 -12.22 13.47 1.47
CA TRP A 57 -13.43 14.20 1.82
C TRP A 57 -14.45 13.35 2.57
N ARG A 58 -14.60 12.08 2.20
CA ARG A 58 -15.52 11.15 2.85
C ARG A 58 -15.00 10.64 4.20
N TYR A 59 -13.69 10.48 4.32
CA TYR A 59 -13.01 9.91 5.48
C TYR A 59 -11.88 10.87 5.93
N PRO A 60 -12.21 11.94 6.68
CA PRO A 60 -11.25 13.01 7.01
C PRO A 60 -10.02 12.59 7.83
N HIS A 61 -10.03 11.38 8.39
CA HIS A 61 -8.89 10.80 9.11
C HIS A 61 -7.84 10.21 8.17
N LEU A 62 -8.19 9.95 6.90
CA LEU A 62 -7.22 9.46 5.92
C LEU A 62 -6.25 10.56 5.51
N ASN A 63 -4.96 10.22 5.54
CA ASN A 63 -3.94 11.08 4.97
C ASN A 63 -3.86 10.87 3.43
N PRO A 64 -3.24 11.81 2.69
CA PRO A 64 -3.15 11.70 1.23
C PRO A 64 -2.44 10.44 0.71
N LYS A 65 -1.42 9.92 1.42
CA LYS A 65 -0.68 8.72 0.99
C LYS A 65 -1.54 7.47 1.15
N ASP A 66 -2.17 7.33 2.32
CA ASP A 66 -3.07 6.21 2.61
C ASP A 66 -4.23 6.18 1.61
N SER A 67 -4.78 7.36 1.30
CA SER A 67 -5.87 7.50 0.32
C SER A 67 -5.47 7.06 -1.09
N ILE A 68 -4.20 7.25 -1.48
CA ILE A 68 -3.69 6.77 -2.77
C ILE A 68 -3.58 5.25 -2.79
N HIS A 69 -3.15 4.61 -1.70
CA HIS A 69 -3.12 3.14 -1.60
C HIS A 69 -4.52 2.55 -1.65
N VAL A 70 -5.48 3.13 -0.92
CA VAL A 70 -6.89 2.73 -0.96
C VAL A 70 -7.47 2.92 -2.37
N ALA A 71 -7.29 4.09 -2.98
CA ALA A 71 -7.76 4.34 -4.35
C ALA A 71 -7.15 3.35 -5.36
N THR A 72 -5.86 3.03 -5.19
CA THR A 72 -5.18 2.03 -6.03
C THR A 72 -5.84 0.66 -5.90
N ALA A 73 -6.16 0.23 -4.68
CA ALA A 73 -6.86 -1.03 -4.43
C ALA A 73 -8.26 -1.05 -5.07
N LEU A 74 -9.04 0.02 -4.90
CA LEU A 74 -10.40 0.13 -5.44
C LEU A 74 -10.45 0.17 -6.97
N LEU A 75 -9.44 0.77 -7.61
CA LEU A 75 -9.40 0.93 -9.06
C LEU A 75 -8.72 -0.24 -9.79
N THR A 76 -8.05 -1.13 -9.06
CA THR A 76 -7.39 -2.29 -9.64
C THR A 76 -8.33 -3.49 -9.63
N GLU A 77 -8.51 -4.12 -10.79
CA GLU A 77 -9.37 -5.31 -10.91
C GLU A 77 -8.79 -6.52 -10.17
N GLY A 78 -9.65 -7.28 -9.50
CA GLY A 78 -9.28 -8.52 -8.81
C GLY A 78 -8.57 -8.32 -7.47
N ILE A 79 -8.67 -7.14 -6.85
CA ILE A 79 -8.21 -6.92 -5.48
C ILE A 79 -9.32 -7.30 -4.49
N ASP A 80 -9.09 -8.38 -3.74
CA ASP A 80 -10.04 -8.85 -2.73
C ASP A 80 -9.73 -8.26 -1.33
N VAL A 81 -8.46 -7.95 -1.07
CA VAL A 81 -7.99 -7.54 0.26
C VAL A 81 -6.88 -6.50 0.16
N LEU A 82 -6.98 -5.47 1.00
CA LEU A 82 -5.91 -4.52 1.28
C LEU A 82 -5.25 -4.88 2.61
N HIS A 83 -3.96 -5.19 2.57
CA HIS A 83 -3.19 -5.50 3.77
C HIS A 83 -2.49 -4.26 4.34
N THR A 84 -2.65 -4.02 5.65
CA THR A 84 -2.06 -2.86 6.33
C THR A 84 -1.91 -3.10 7.83
N PHE A 85 -0.98 -2.38 8.46
CA PHE A 85 -0.85 -2.28 9.92
C PHE A 85 -1.37 -0.93 10.46
N ASP A 86 -1.85 -0.04 9.61
CA ASP A 86 -2.33 1.27 10.02
C ASP A 86 -3.77 1.17 10.55
N ASP A 87 -3.96 1.54 11.82
CA ASP A 87 -5.26 1.52 12.50
C ASP A 87 -6.31 2.40 11.80
N ASP A 88 -5.89 3.53 11.19
CA ASP A 88 -6.80 4.43 10.51
C ASP A 88 -7.35 3.78 9.22
N LEU A 89 -6.54 2.97 8.54
CA LEU A 89 -6.99 2.16 7.40
C LEU A 89 -7.82 0.95 7.82
N LEU A 90 -7.44 0.25 8.89
CA LEU A 90 -8.18 -0.92 9.39
C LEU A 90 -9.64 -0.57 9.76
N ARG A 91 -9.89 0.66 10.21
CA ARG A 91 -11.24 1.14 10.51
C ARG A 91 -12.17 1.19 9.30
N LEU A 92 -11.64 1.17 8.08
CA LEU A 92 -12.41 1.21 6.84
C LEU A 92 -12.82 -0.17 6.30
N ASP A 93 -12.45 -1.25 6.99
CA ASP A 93 -12.87 -2.60 6.62
C ASP A 93 -14.39 -2.69 6.49
N GLY A 94 -14.87 -3.21 5.36
CA GLY A 94 -16.30 -3.34 5.10
C GLY A 94 -17.04 -2.05 4.73
N GLN A 95 -16.36 -0.89 4.65
CA GLN A 95 -17.00 0.42 4.42
C GLN A 95 -16.86 0.96 2.99
N LEU A 96 -16.03 0.34 2.15
CA LEU A 96 -15.67 0.83 0.83
C LEU A 96 -16.20 -0.10 -0.27
N GLU A 97 -17.00 0.44 -1.19
CA GLU A 97 -17.64 -0.25 -2.34
C GLU A 97 -18.70 -1.31 -1.97
N ASP A 98 -19.34 -1.87 -3.01
CA ASP A 98 -20.26 -3.01 -2.94
C ASP A 98 -19.98 -3.96 -4.13
N PRO A 99 -19.39 -5.16 -3.93
CA PRO A 99 -19.03 -5.77 -2.65
C PRO A 99 -17.87 -5.05 -1.95
N PRO A 100 -17.82 -5.09 -0.60
CA PRO A 100 -16.87 -4.28 0.14
C PRO A 100 -15.42 -4.79 -0.01
N LEU A 101 -14.49 -3.86 -0.16
CA LEU A 101 -13.06 -4.15 -0.04
C LEU A 101 -12.74 -4.57 1.40
N ARG A 102 -12.16 -5.75 1.56
CA ARG A 102 -11.66 -6.20 2.87
C ARG A 102 -10.36 -5.50 3.21
N ILE A 103 -10.21 -5.00 4.43
CA ILE A 103 -8.98 -4.40 4.93
C ILE A 103 -8.57 -5.15 6.20
N SER A 104 -7.34 -5.68 6.22
CA SER A 104 -6.90 -6.49 7.36
C SER A 104 -5.39 -6.47 7.52
N THR A 105 -4.91 -6.82 8.72
CA THR A 105 -3.48 -7.10 8.89
C THR A 105 -3.09 -8.33 8.07
N PRO A 106 -1.90 -8.34 7.45
CA PRO A 106 -1.42 -9.53 6.76
C PRO A 106 -1.25 -10.69 7.74
N ASP A 107 -1.63 -11.89 7.32
CA ASP A 107 -1.34 -13.13 8.05
C ASP A 107 0.11 -13.54 7.76
N ILE A 108 1.00 -13.22 8.70
CA ILE A 108 2.44 -13.48 8.58
C ILE A 108 2.80 -14.56 9.62
N PRO A 109 2.63 -15.86 9.29
CA PRO A 109 2.94 -16.93 10.21
C PRO A 109 4.44 -16.97 10.54
N ASP A 110 5.31 -16.65 9.56
CA ASP A 110 6.76 -16.55 9.73
C ASP A 110 7.34 -15.44 8.83
N GLN A 111 8.13 -14.54 9.41
CA GLN A 111 8.93 -13.57 8.65
C GLN A 111 10.11 -14.31 8.01
N LEU A 112 10.16 -14.35 6.67
CA LEU A 112 11.28 -14.96 5.97
C LEU A 112 12.57 -14.14 6.20
N PRO A 113 13.74 -14.80 6.33
CA PRO A 113 15.01 -14.12 6.40
C PRO A 113 15.26 -13.33 5.11
N ILE A 114 15.83 -12.14 5.24
CA ILE A 114 16.27 -11.34 4.08
C ILE A 114 17.40 -12.14 3.41
N PRO A 115 17.25 -12.59 2.15
CA PRO A 115 18.26 -13.45 1.51
C PRO A 115 19.63 -12.79 1.32
N PHE A 116 19.71 -11.48 1.54
CA PHE A 116 20.85 -10.61 1.23
C PHE A 116 21.34 -9.79 2.43
N ALA A 117 21.13 -10.27 3.66
CA ALA A 117 21.55 -9.60 4.90
C ALA A 117 23.07 -9.66 5.14
#